data_AF-A0A844Q4G7-F1
#
_entry.id   AF-A0A844Q4G7-F1
#
_cell.length_a   1.000
_cell.length_b   1.000
_cell.length_c   1.000
_cell.angle_alpha   90.00
_cell.angle_beta   90.00
_cell.angle_gamma   90.00
#
_symmetry.space_group_name_H-M   'P 1'
#
loop_
_entity.id
_entity.type
_entity.pdbx_description
1 polymer ?
#
loop_
_entity_poly.entity_id
_entity_poly.type
_entity_poly.pdbx_seq_one_letter_code
_entity_poly.pdbx_strand_id
1 'polypeptide(L)'
;MEVGTYEYVIWKEGADEASVADTYFKKPARVVKRDGAYYAQVTVTNPEWWQHFKVNDHGKWVEARIVSEDLDEKTRLFEFPVASLDEPIDANVHIIVTGIPGFQYDNTYDIRFVFSERNEDVLEPIVEPIDVHAWDREANAPSRAARLFKGAERVVRGDEQFARVTVKQGALWLDFSVDGQSIEPVIDEEANEKTYEFPLADANGWVDVQANVQAGPNVHTYDIPLKFGETPVVEDETEDALRLMTFDVLKEDGTPSGAKRHFGDPVTVVERDGKTYVQMDMKNEQFWQGFRVWNGVEMKEVTWLERDSETHEGRVEFEVASLEEPVDIDIHIVLTGIPEMDGYVQKSKLQFVFKAIDTFAHLPAAKGTVASENAETFTSFGSVQSAATITY
;
A
#
# COMPACT_ATOMS: atom_id res chain seq x y z
N MET A 1 22.71 -33.47 3.71
CA MET A 1 21.82 -32.57 4.46
C MET A 1 20.50 -32.50 3.75
N GLU A 2 19.39 -32.58 4.47
CA GLU A 2 18.05 -32.61 3.88
C GLU A 2 17.29 -31.34 4.27
N VAL A 3 16.38 -30.91 3.39
CA VAL A 3 15.48 -29.79 3.70
C VAL A 3 14.41 -30.29 4.67
N GLY A 4 14.09 -29.51 5.70
CA GLY A 4 13.10 -29.90 6.70
C GLY A 4 13.21 -29.11 7.99
N THR A 5 12.43 -29.48 8.98
CA THR A 5 12.54 -28.94 10.35
C THR A 5 13.52 -29.79 11.16
N TYR A 6 14.26 -29.14 12.05
CA TYR A 6 15.24 -29.77 12.93
C TYR A 6 15.09 -29.26 14.35
N GLU A 7 15.00 -30.17 15.31
CA GLU A 7 15.20 -29.85 16.71
C GLU A 7 16.66 -29.48 16.98
N TYR A 8 16.86 -28.58 17.93
CA TYR A 8 18.18 -28.10 18.31
C TYR A 8 18.21 -27.55 19.73
N VAL A 9 19.41 -27.47 20.27
CA VAL A 9 19.72 -26.84 21.55
C VAL A 9 20.89 -25.88 21.38
N ILE A 10 20.85 -24.76 22.10
CA ILE A 10 21.99 -23.84 22.21
C ILE A 10 22.86 -24.25 23.39
N TRP A 11 24.10 -24.61 23.12
CA TRP A 11 25.12 -24.88 24.14
C TRP A 11 25.98 -23.65 24.43
N LYS A 12 26.65 -23.70 25.59
CA LYS A 12 27.72 -22.76 25.94
C LYS A 12 28.95 -23.01 25.05
N GLU A 13 29.77 -21.98 24.80
CA GLU A 13 31.03 -22.10 24.02
C GLU A 13 31.94 -23.23 24.53
N GLY A 14 32.26 -23.26 25.83
CA GLY A 14 33.26 -24.16 26.39
C GLY A 14 32.73 -25.44 27.05
N ALA A 15 31.42 -25.68 27.01
CA ALA A 15 30.80 -26.82 27.70
C ALA A 15 29.58 -27.36 26.94
N ASP A 16 29.46 -28.68 26.88
CA ASP A 16 28.37 -29.40 26.21
C ASP A 16 27.10 -29.42 27.10
N GLU A 17 26.64 -28.22 27.44
CA GLU A 17 25.51 -27.95 28.31
C GLU A 17 24.67 -26.82 27.73
N ALA A 18 23.34 -26.91 27.93
CA ALA A 18 22.42 -25.87 27.49
C ALA A 18 22.80 -24.48 28.06
N SER A 19 22.80 -23.50 27.18
CA SER A 19 22.95 -22.08 27.50
C SER A 19 21.60 -21.50 27.89
N VAL A 20 21.61 -20.46 28.75
CA VAL A 20 20.41 -19.65 29.00
C VAL A 20 19.92 -18.99 27.70
N ALA A 21 20.81 -18.75 26.74
CA ALA A 21 20.45 -18.26 25.41
C ALA A 21 19.39 -19.15 24.74
N ASP A 22 19.39 -20.46 25.00
CA ASP A 22 18.46 -21.42 24.40
C ASP A 22 16.99 -21.02 24.57
N THR A 23 16.62 -20.42 25.71
CA THR A 23 15.23 -20.03 26.00
C THR A 23 14.71 -18.90 25.11
N TYR A 24 15.61 -18.18 24.42
CA TYR A 24 15.26 -17.09 23.52
C TYR A 24 15.13 -17.53 22.06
N PHE A 25 15.41 -18.81 21.76
CA PHE A 25 15.28 -19.41 20.44
C PHE A 25 14.04 -20.30 20.39
N LYS A 26 13.12 -20.04 19.46
CA LYS A 26 11.97 -20.91 19.18
C LYS A 26 12.42 -22.15 18.40
N LYS A 27 11.78 -23.29 18.68
CA LYS A 27 12.01 -24.59 18.04
C LYS A 27 10.75 -25.04 17.29
N PRO A 28 10.88 -25.85 16.23
CA PRO A 28 12.14 -26.30 15.59
C PRO A 28 12.80 -25.20 14.74
N ALA A 29 14.05 -25.43 14.33
CA ALA A 29 14.70 -24.67 13.26
C ALA A 29 14.26 -25.20 11.90
N ARG A 30 14.37 -24.39 10.86
CA ARG A 30 14.16 -24.83 9.47
C ARG A 30 15.49 -24.88 8.75
N VAL A 31 15.71 -25.93 7.96
CA VAL A 31 16.85 -26.01 7.05
C VAL A 31 16.31 -25.98 5.63
N VAL A 32 16.76 -24.99 4.88
CA VAL A 32 16.41 -24.79 3.48
C VAL A 32 17.65 -24.94 2.61
N LYS A 33 17.44 -25.28 1.35
CA LYS A 33 18.49 -25.32 0.34
C LYS A 33 18.26 -24.16 -0.61
N ARG A 34 19.32 -23.39 -0.93
CA ARG A 34 19.33 -22.35 -1.97
C ARG A 34 20.61 -22.37 -2.78
N ASP A 35 20.46 -22.37 -4.10
CA ASP A 35 21.56 -22.42 -5.07
C ASP A 35 22.59 -23.53 -4.79
N GLY A 36 22.11 -24.67 -4.28
CA GLY A 36 22.97 -25.79 -3.91
C GLY A 36 23.61 -25.72 -2.51
N ALA A 37 23.51 -24.58 -1.82
CA ALA A 37 23.98 -24.38 -0.44
C ALA A 37 22.83 -24.55 0.57
N TYR A 38 23.16 -24.88 1.83
CA TYR A 38 22.19 -25.06 2.90
C TYR A 38 22.23 -23.90 3.89
N TYR A 39 21.06 -23.54 4.41
CA TYR A 39 20.88 -22.46 5.37
C TYR A 39 19.96 -22.92 6.49
N ALA A 40 20.33 -22.59 7.73
CA ALA A 40 19.42 -22.74 8.87
C ALA A 40 18.71 -21.41 9.13
N GLN A 41 17.42 -21.50 9.39
CA GLN A 41 16.55 -20.40 9.77
C GLN A 41 16.06 -20.63 11.20
N VAL A 42 16.35 -19.68 12.08
CA VAL A 42 16.06 -19.77 13.52
C VAL A 42 15.31 -18.52 13.96
N THR A 43 14.26 -18.72 14.75
CA THR A 43 13.44 -17.62 15.26
C THR A 43 13.87 -17.26 16.67
N VAL A 44 14.12 -15.98 16.92
CA VAL A 44 14.43 -15.45 18.25
C VAL A 44 13.27 -14.63 18.82
N THR A 45 13.21 -14.51 20.14
CA THR A 45 12.30 -13.59 20.85
C THR A 45 13.01 -12.29 21.25
N ASN A 46 12.24 -11.22 21.47
CA ASN A 46 12.73 -9.88 21.84
C ASN A 46 13.76 -9.35 20.84
N PRO A 47 13.38 -9.21 19.55
CA PRO A 47 14.29 -8.86 18.46
C PRO A 47 15.07 -7.57 18.69
N GLU A 48 14.51 -6.63 19.45
CA GLU A 48 15.13 -5.36 19.82
C GLU A 48 16.38 -5.52 20.70
N TRP A 49 16.56 -6.68 21.34
CA TRP A 49 17.75 -6.93 22.17
C TRP A 49 18.97 -7.38 21.35
N TRP A 50 18.76 -7.95 20.17
CA TRP A 50 19.81 -8.55 19.35
C TRP A 50 20.52 -7.49 18.50
N GLN A 51 21.74 -7.12 18.89
CA GLN A 51 22.56 -6.12 18.19
C GLN A 51 23.35 -6.73 17.03
N HIS A 52 23.92 -7.91 17.24
CA HIS A 52 24.49 -8.72 16.18
C HIS A 52 24.30 -10.21 16.48
N PHE A 53 24.33 -11.00 15.42
CA PHE A 53 24.30 -12.45 15.48
C PHE A 53 25.16 -12.98 14.34
N LYS A 54 26.37 -13.42 14.68
CA LYS A 54 27.33 -13.99 13.73
C LYS A 54 27.45 -15.48 13.94
N VAL A 55 27.65 -16.21 12.85
CA VAL A 55 28.00 -17.64 12.88
C VAL A 55 29.37 -17.86 12.28
N ASN A 56 30.06 -18.88 12.76
CA ASN A 56 31.33 -19.30 12.20
C ASN A 56 31.07 -20.18 10.97
N ASP A 57 31.41 -19.64 9.80
CA ASP A 57 31.44 -20.37 8.55
C ASP A 57 32.90 -20.61 8.14
N HIS A 58 33.38 -21.84 8.33
CA HIS A 58 34.73 -22.27 7.94
C HIS A 58 35.86 -21.35 8.46
N GLY A 59 35.78 -20.93 9.73
CA GLY A 59 36.77 -20.06 10.38
C GLY A 59 36.54 -18.58 10.17
N LYS A 60 35.45 -18.18 9.52
CA LYS A 60 35.06 -16.76 9.33
C LYS A 60 33.74 -16.48 10.02
N TRP A 61 33.68 -15.37 10.73
CA TRP A 61 32.43 -14.89 11.31
C TRP A 61 31.59 -14.17 10.26
N VAL A 62 30.41 -14.73 9.97
CA VAL A 62 29.44 -14.21 9.00
C VAL A 62 28.19 -13.75 9.75
N GLU A 63 27.70 -12.54 9.45
CA GLU A 63 26.46 -12.01 10.04
C GLU A 63 25.26 -12.82 9.53
N ALA A 64 24.38 -13.24 10.44
CA ALA A 64 23.12 -13.86 10.10
C ALA A 64 22.20 -12.83 9.43
N ARG A 65 21.58 -13.23 8.33
CA ARG A 65 20.63 -12.40 7.58
C ARG A 65 19.31 -12.36 8.34
N ILE A 66 18.74 -11.19 8.51
CA ILE A 66 17.35 -11.05 8.94
C ILE A 66 16.46 -11.39 7.76
N VAL A 67 15.59 -12.39 7.94
CA VAL A 67 14.62 -12.81 6.92
C VAL A 67 13.30 -12.08 7.14
N SER A 68 12.79 -12.09 8.37
CA SER A 68 11.55 -11.41 8.75
C SER A 68 11.52 -11.01 10.23
N GLU A 69 10.57 -10.14 10.56
CA GLU A 69 10.26 -9.73 11.91
C GLU A 69 8.75 -9.66 12.10
N ASP A 70 8.27 -10.21 13.21
CA ASP A 70 6.88 -10.13 13.66
C ASP A 70 6.82 -9.24 14.90
N LEU A 71 6.24 -8.05 14.75
CA LEU A 71 6.15 -7.04 15.80
C LEU A 71 5.11 -7.40 16.87
N ASP A 72 4.06 -8.14 16.50
CA ASP A 72 2.98 -8.51 17.40
C ASP A 72 3.43 -9.65 18.33
N GLU A 73 4.05 -10.68 17.75
CA GLU A 73 4.65 -11.80 18.47
C GLU A 73 6.03 -11.49 19.07
N LYS A 74 6.61 -10.32 18.72
CA LYS A 74 7.96 -9.87 19.11
C LYS A 74 9.01 -10.93 18.81
N THR A 75 9.05 -11.36 17.55
CA THR A 75 10.03 -12.34 17.08
C THR A 75 10.73 -11.90 15.81
N ARG A 76 11.93 -12.43 15.60
CA ARG A 76 12.71 -12.21 14.36
C ARG A 76 13.28 -13.52 13.86
N LEU A 77 13.16 -13.75 12.56
CA LEU A 77 13.72 -14.91 11.88
C LEU A 77 15.10 -14.54 11.32
N PHE A 78 16.12 -15.22 11.82
CA PHE A 78 17.48 -15.13 11.29
C PHE A 78 17.79 -16.31 10.40
N GLU A 79 18.66 -16.10 9.42
CA GLU A 79 19.14 -17.13 8.52
C GLU A 79 20.65 -17.06 8.34
N PHE A 80 21.30 -18.21 8.36
CA PHE A 80 22.75 -18.29 8.22
C PHE A 80 23.18 -19.57 7.48
N PRO A 81 24.33 -19.55 6.79
CA PRO A 81 24.83 -20.71 6.05
C PRO A 81 25.20 -21.85 6.99
N VAL A 82 24.96 -23.08 6.54
CA VAL A 82 25.29 -24.29 7.31
C VAL A 82 26.00 -25.31 6.42
N ALA A 83 27.21 -25.68 6.82
CA ALA A 83 28.02 -26.69 6.14
C ALA A 83 27.65 -28.12 6.54
N SER A 84 27.42 -28.32 7.83
CA SER A 84 27.02 -29.60 8.44
C SER A 84 26.08 -29.35 9.62
N LEU A 85 25.09 -30.23 9.81
CA LEU A 85 24.24 -30.26 11.00
C LEU A 85 24.73 -31.29 12.02
N ASP A 86 25.71 -32.11 11.66
CA ASP A 86 26.24 -33.20 12.49
C ASP A 86 27.29 -32.71 13.50
N GLU A 87 27.75 -31.47 13.36
CA GLU A 87 28.75 -30.84 14.23
C GLU A 87 28.17 -29.55 14.84
N PRO A 88 28.59 -29.18 16.08
CA PRO A 88 28.19 -27.91 16.66
C PRO A 88 28.61 -26.72 15.80
N ILE A 89 27.72 -25.75 15.62
CA ILE A 89 27.98 -24.52 14.88
C ILE A 89 28.22 -23.39 15.87
N ASP A 90 29.44 -22.84 15.88
CA ASP A 90 29.79 -21.72 16.74
C ASP A 90 29.08 -20.44 16.28
N ALA A 91 28.55 -19.68 17.24
CA ALA A 91 27.90 -18.40 17.01
C ALA A 91 28.32 -17.39 18.08
N ASN A 92 28.41 -16.12 17.69
CA ASN A 92 28.72 -14.99 18.55
C ASN A 92 27.56 -14.00 18.49
N VAL A 93 26.99 -13.66 19.65
CA VAL A 93 25.80 -12.80 19.76
C VAL A 93 26.08 -11.64 20.70
N HIS A 94 25.58 -10.46 20.37
CA HIS A 94 25.64 -9.28 21.23
C HIS A 94 24.24 -8.81 21.59
N ILE A 95 23.97 -8.80 22.89
CA ILE A 95 22.66 -8.55 23.45
C ILE A 95 22.69 -7.27 24.28
N ILE A 96 21.82 -6.32 23.94
CA ILE A 96 21.56 -5.11 24.73
C ILE A 96 20.09 -5.12 25.15
N VAL A 97 19.81 -5.19 26.45
CA VAL A 97 18.42 -5.15 26.93
C VAL A 97 17.96 -3.70 27.05
N THR A 98 16.96 -3.34 26.25
CA THR A 98 16.33 -2.01 26.26
C THR A 98 14.91 -2.07 26.86
N GLY A 99 14.40 -0.93 27.33
CA GLY A 99 13.00 -0.80 27.75
C GLY A 99 12.70 -1.06 29.24
N ILE A 100 13.72 -1.34 30.06
CA ILE A 100 13.58 -1.50 31.52
C ILE A 100 14.27 -0.32 32.23
N PRO A 101 13.51 0.61 32.84
CA PRO A 101 14.09 1.76 33.53
C PRO A 101 15.03 1.33 34.67
N GLY A 102 16.28 1.81 34.63
CA GLY A 102 17.29 1.53 35.65
C GLY A 102 18.04 0.21 35.48
N PHE A 103 17.78 -0.56 34.41
CA PHE A 103 18.52 -1.77 34.07
C PHE A 103 19.41 -1.52 32.85
N GLN A 104 20.70 -1.79 32.98
CA GLN A 104 21.65 -1.75 31.86
C GLN A 104 22.27 -3.13 31.72
N TYR A 105 22.12 -3.71 30.54
CA TYR A 105 22.70 -4.99 30.20
C TYR A 105 23.17 -4.93 28.76
N ASP A 106 24.46 -5.18 28.58
CA ASP A 106 25.19 -5.12 27.31
C ASP A 106 26.28 -6.19 27.41
N ASN A 107 26.08 -7.32 26.74
CA ASN A 107 27.02 -8.44 26.79
C ASN A 107 27.12 -9.15 25.45
N THR A 108 28.32 -9.63 25.17
CA THR A 108 28.61 -10.50 24.02
C THR A 108 28.86 -11.93 24.52
N TYR A 109 28.32 -12.92 23.81
CA TYR A 109 28.40 -14.33 24.15
C TYR A 109 28.80 -15.17 22.94
N ASP A 110 29.68 -16.13 23.17
CA ASP A 110 29.87 -17.27 22.27
C ASP A 110 28.96 -18.43 22.70
N ILE A 111 28.24 -18.98 21.74
CA ILE A 111 27.27 -20.06 21.89
C ILE A 111 27.48 -21.09 20.77
N ARG A 112 26.92 -22.29 20.92
CA ARG A 112 27.04 -23.36 19.91
C ARG A 112 25.66 -23.93 19.59
N PHE A 113 25.26 -23.95 18.33
CA PHE A 113 24.05 -24.63 17.88
C PHE A 113 24.34 -26.12 17.73
N VAL A 114 23.51 -26.95 18.36
CA VAL A 114 23.58 -28.41 18.21
C VAL A 114 22.24 -28.91 17.73
N PHE A 115 22.20 -29.36 16.47
CA PHE A 115 21.03 -29.97 15.86
C PHE A 115 20.99 -31.46 16.19
N SER A 116 19.79 -32.01 16.43
CA SER A 116 19.65 -33.40 16.87
C SER A 116 18.76 -34.23 15.94
N GLU A 117 17.48 -33.89 15.87
CA GLU A 117 16.47 -34.70 15.21
C GLU A 117 15.82 -33.91 14.08
N ARG A 118 15.72 -34.55 12.91
CA ARG A 118 14.91 -34.03 11.81
C ARG A 118 13.46 -34.44 12.04
N ASN A 119 12.55 -33.48 12.03
CA ASN A 119 11.13 -33.77 12.00
C ASN A 119 10.67 -33.83 10.53
N GLU A 120 9.78 -34.78 10.21
CA GLU A 120 9.18 -34.91 8.86
C GLU A 120 8.05 -33.90 8.61
N ASP A 121 7.94 -32.87 9.46
CA ASP A 121 6.89 -31.88 9.31
C ASP A 121 7.00 -31.17 7.96
N VAL A 122 5.83 -30.97 7.32
CA VAL A 122 5.72 -30.14 6.13
C VAL A 122 6.19 -28.75 6.54
N LEU A 123 7.29 -28.27 5.94
CA LEU A 123 7.76 -26.91 6.15
C LEU A 123 6.63 -25.95 5.78
N GLU A 124 5.99 -25.35 6.78
CA GLU A 124 5.03 -24.28 6.53
C GLU A 124 5.71 -23.20 5.69
N PRO A 125 5.04 -22.61 4.69
CA PRO A 125 5.66 -21.55 3.92
C PRO A 125 6.02 -20.37 4.84
N ILE A 126 7.14 -19.70 4.58
CA ILE A 126 7.38 -18.38 5.19
C ILE A 126 6.47 -17.41 4.46
N VAL A 127 5.64 -16.69 5.20
CA VAL A 127 4.74 -15.67 4.67
C VAL A 127 5.17 -14.33 5.24
N GLU A 128 5.46 -13.38 4.36
CA GLU A 128 5.91 -12.04 4.72
C GLU A 128 5.08 -11.00 3.98
N PRO A 129 4.63 -9.92 4.62
CA PRO A 129 4.01 -8.82 3.90
C PRO A 129 5.01 -8.21 2.93
N ILE A 130 4.56 -7.92 1.71
CA ILE A 130 5.33 -7.19 0.71
C ILE A 130 4.50 -6.05 0.14
N ASP A 131 5.18 -4.94 -0.15
CA ASP A 131 4.56 -3.85 -0.87
C ASP A 131 4.22 -4.30 -2.29
N VAL A 132 3.01 -3.95 -2.71
CA VAL A 132 2.51 -4.17 -4.06
C VAL A 132 1.95 -2.87 -4.60
N HIS A 133 2.40 -2.51 -5.79
CA HIS A 133 1.97 -1.31 -6.50
C HIS A 133 1.34 -1.74 -7.82
N ALA A 134 0.04 -1.50 -7.97
CA ALA A 134 -0.62 -1.62 -9.27
C ALA A 134 -0.30 -0.38 -10.10
N TRP A 135 0.12 -0.58 -11.35
CA TRP A 135 0.57 0.48 -12.24
C TRP A 135 -0.26 0.53 -13.51
N ASP A 136 -0.39 1.71 -14.08
CA ASP A 136 -0.94 1.95 -15.40
C ASP A 136 0.23 2.28 -16.34
N ARG A 137 0.44 1.43 -17.35
CA ARG A 137 1.55 1.59 -18.31
C ARG A 137 1.34 2.76 -19.25
N GLU A 138 0.10 3.07 -19.61
CA GLU A 138 -0.21 4.17 -20.52
C GLU A 138 -0.06 5.51 -19.80
N ALA A 139 -0.55 5.59 -18.56
CA ALA A 139 -0.42 6.79 -17.73
C ALA A 139 0.97 6.92 -17.07
N ASN A 140 1.76 5.85 -17.02
CA ASN A 140 3.00 5.77 -16.25
C ASN A 140 2.83 6.25 -14.79
N ALA A 141 1.76 5.78 -14.13
CA ALA A 141 1.39 6.19 -12.79
C ALA A 141 0.73 5.03 -12.02
N PRO A 142 0.56 5.13 -10.67
CA PRO A 142 -0.22 4.15 -9.93
C PRO A 142 -1.62 4.00 -10.49
N SER A 143 -2.02 2.75 -10.75
CA SER A 143 -3.33 2.43 -11.31
C SER A 143 -4.44 2.70 -10.30
N ARG A 144 -5.61 3.16 -10.78
CA ARG A 144 -6.83 3.25 -9.96
C ARG A 144 -7.25 1.88 -9.40
N ALA A 145 -6.85 0.79 -10.05
CA ALA A 145 -7.08 -0.57 -9.57
C ALA A 145 -6.38 -0.84 -8.23
N ALA A 146 -5.34 -0.08 -7.86
CA ALA A 146 -4.64 -0.20 -6.58
C ALA A 146 -5.59 -0.19 -5.37
N ARG A 147 -6.69 0.57 -5.43
CA ARG A 147 -7.69 0.64 -4.35
C ARG A 147 -8.41 -0.68 -4.08
N LEU A 148 -8.47 -1.54 -5.09
CA LEU A 148 -9.12 -2.84 -5.03
C LEU A 148 -8.20 -3.91 -4.45
N PHE A 149 -6.90 -3.64 -4.30
CA PHE A 149 -5.98 -4.52 -3.62
C PHE A 149 -6.02 -4.24 -2.11
N LYS A 150 -5.97 -5.31 -1.31
CA LYS A 150 -5.82 -5.25 0.14
C LYS A 150 -4.36 -5.25 0.55
N GLY A 151 -3.55 -6.04 -0.14
CA GLY A 151 -2.12 -6.16 0.09
C GLY A 151 -1.58 -7.37 -0.65
N ALA A 152 -0.29 -7.61 -0.46
CA ALA A 152 0.38 -8.80 -0.94
C ALA A 152 1.30 -9.39 0.12
N GLU A 153 1.53 -10.69 -0.01
CA GLU A 153 2.47 -11.44 0.80
C GLU A 153 3.43 -12.18 -0.12
N ARG A 154 4.71 -12.22 0.24
CA ARG A 154 5.66 -13.16 -0.32
C ARG A 154 5.56 -14.47 0.43
N VAL A 155 5.39 -15.55 -0.32
CA VAL A 155 5.28 -16.91 0.20
C VAL A 155 6.51 -17.70 -0.28
N VAL A 156 7.37 -18.12 0.64
CA VAL A 156 8.61 -18.85 0.32
C VAL A 156 8.47 -20.32 0.67
N ARG A 157 8.72 -21.19 -0.31
CA ARG A 157 8.70 -22.66 -0.18
C ARG A 157 10.03 -23.23 -0.68
N GLY A 158 10.99 -23.35 0.23
CA GLY A 158 12.35 -23.79 -0.12
C GLY A 158 13.04 -22.76 -1.02
N ASP A 159 13.27 -23.15 -2.27
CA ASP A 159 13.87 -22.32 -3.34
C ASP A 159 12.85 -21.47 -4.11
N GLU A 160 11.57 -21.84 -4.03
CA GLU A 160 10.53 -21.21 -4.80
C GLU A 160 9.91 -20.04 -4.03
N GLN A 161 9.65 -18.95 -4.74
CA GLN A 161 8.97 -17.78 -4.22
C GLN A 161 7.67 -17.58 -4.98
N PHE A 162 6.63 -17.18 -4.25
CA PHE A 162 5.31 -16.90 -4.78
C PHE A 162 4.85 -15.55 -4.24
N ALA A 163 4.09 -14.81 -5.04
CA ALA A 163 3.31 -13.68 -4.57
C ALA A 163 1.89 -14.17 -4.28
N ARG A 164 1.37 -13.80 -3.12
CA ARG A 164 -0.02 -13.98 -2.74
C ARG A 164 -0.66 -12.60 -2.65
N VAL A 165 -1.58 -12.32 -3.56
CA VAL A 165 -2.21 -11.00 -3.70
C VAL A 165 -3.68 -11.11 -3.32
N THR A 166 -4.11 -10.30 -2.35
CA THR A 166 -5.51 -10.27 -1.91
C THR A 166 -6.21 -9.05 -2.48
N VAL A 167 -7.37 -9.28 -3.09
CA VAL A 167 -8.27 -8.25 -3.61
C VAL A 167 -9.54 -8.15 -2.78
N LYS A 168 -10.04 -6.92 -2.67
CA LYS A 168 -11.32 -6.57 -2.05
C LYS A 168 -12.45 -6.72 -3.06
N GLN A 169 -13.68 -6.83 -2.55
CA GLN A 169 -14.88 -6.96 -3.37
C GLN A 169 -14.78 -8.17 -4.32
N GLY A 170 -14.34 -9.31 -3.79
CA GLY A 170 -14.02 -10.53 -4.55
C GLY A 170 -15.13 -11.00 -5.49
N ALA A 171 -16.40 -10.74 -5.16
CA ALA A 171 -17.54 -11.03 -6.02
C ALA A 171 -17.51 -10.29 -7.37
N LEU A 172 -16.83 -9.15 -7.48
CA LEU A 172 -16.69 -8.39 -8.72
C LEU A 172 -15.62 -8.99 -9.65
N TRP A 173 -14.63 -9.70 -9.11
CA TRP A 173 -13.54 -10.24 -9.90
C TRP A 173 -14.00 -11.56 -10.55
N LEU A 174 -14.16 -11.55 -11.87
CA LEU A 174 -14.63 -12.71 -12.64
C LEU A 174 -13.48 -13.65 -12.99
N ASP A 175 -12.31 -13.09 -13.33
CA ASP A 175 -11.07 -13.82 -13.52
C ASP A 175 -9.86 -12.97 -13.11
N PHE A 176 -8.71 -13.64 -13.06
CA PHE A 176 -7.41 -13.05 -12.81
C PHE A 176 -6.38 -13.92 -13.51
N SER A 177 -5.55 -13.30 -14.35
CA SER A 177 -4.50 -13.99 -15.07
C SER A 177 -3.16 -13.30 -14.88
N VAL A 178 -2.10 -14.10 -14.85
CA VAL A 178 -0.72 -13.67 -14.70
C VAL A 178 0.04 -14.17 -15.91
N ASP A 179 0.68 -13.26 -16.65
CA ASP A 179 1.39 -13.57 -17.90
C ASP A 179 0.54 -14.40 -18.89
N GLY A 180 -0.77 -14.13 -18.92
CA GLY A 180 -1.75 -14.81 -19.76
C GLY A 180 -2.24 -16.17 -19.23
N GLN A 181 -1.78 -16.62 -18.05
CA GLN A 181 -2.26 -17.84 -17.40
C GLN A 181 -3.30 -17.52 -16.31
N SER A 182 -4.49 -18.11 -16.40
CA SER A 182 -5.54 -17.96 -15.38
C SER A 182 -5.09 -18.52 -14.02
N ILE A 183 -5.33 -17.76 -12.95
CA ILE A 183 -5.01 -18.12 -11.58
C ILE A 183 -6.30 -18.33 -10.80
N GLU A 184 -6.45 -19.51 -10.18
CA GLU A 184 -7.59 -19.83 -9.34
C GLU A 184 -7.45 -19.16 -7.96
N PRO A 185 -8.47 -18.42 -7.48
CA PRO A 185 -8.42 -17.77 -6.18
C PRO A 185 -8.78 -18.72 -5.04
N VAL A 186 -8.25 -18.43 -3.85
CA VAL A 186 -8.91 -18.78 -2.59
C VAL A 186 -9.96 -17.71 -2.29
N ILE A 187 -11.20 -18.13 -2.02
CA ILE A 187 -12.35 -17.24 -1.81
C ILE A 187 -12.66 -17.12 -0.32
N ASP A 188 -12.75 -15.89 0.18
CA ASP A 188 -13.32 -15.57 1.48
C ASP A 188 -14.67 -14.90 1.27
N GLU A 189 -15.76 -15.67 1.42
CA GLU A 189 -17.12 -15.18 1.21
C GLU A 189 -17.57 -14.19 2.29
N GLU A 190 -17.09 -14.35 3.53
CA GLU A 190 -17.48 -13.50 4.66
C GLU A 190 -16.85 -12.11 4.54
N ALA A 191 -15.57 -12.06 4.19
CA ALA A 191 -14.85 -10.80 3.95
C ALA A 191 -15.16 -10.19 2.57
N ASN A 192 -15.77 -10.96 1.65
CA ASN A 192 -15.91 -10.62 0.23
C ASN A 192 -14.54 -10.30 -0.40
N GLU A 193 -13.59 -11.22 -0.24
CA GLU A 193 -12.22 -11.11 -0.72
C GLU A 193 -11.83 -12.32 -1.57
N LYS A 194 -10.87 -12.13 -2.47
CA LYS A 194 -10.22 -13.21 -3.22
C LYS A 194 -8.72 -13.09 -3.09
N THR A 195 -8.05 -14.22 -2.98
CA THR A 195 -6.60 -14.28 -2.84
C THR A 195 -6.01 -15.15 -3.94
N TYR A 196 -5.12 -14.56 -4.73
CA TYR A 196 -4.47 -15.21 -5.87
C TYR A 196 -3.01 -15.47 -5.52
N GLU A 197 -2.53 -16.68 -5.78
CA GLU A 197 -1.14 -17.05 -5.54
C GLU A 197 -0.48 -17.51 -6.85
N PHE A 198 0.68 -16.94 -7.17
CA PHE A 198 1.41 -17.22 -8.40
C PHE A 198 2.92 -17.12 -8.21
N PRO A 199 3.74 -17.78 -9.04
CA PRO A 199 5.20 -17.72 -8.93
C PRO A 199 5.73 -16.30 -9.04
N LEU A 200 6.70 -15.95 -8.21
CA LEU A 200 7.38 -14.65 -8.21
C LEU A 200 8.85 -14.86 -8.56
N ALA A 201 9.20 -14.66 -9.82
CA ALA A 201 10.55 -14.91 -10.33
C ALA A 201 11.60 -13.91 -9.78
N ASP A 202 11.19 -12.65 -9.58
CA ASP A 202 12.00 -11.59 -8.98
C ASP A 202 11.17 -10.91 -7.90
N ALA A 203 11.68 -10.86 -6.67
CA ALA A 203 11.01 -10.25 -5.52
C ALA A 203 10.77 -8.74 -5.70
N ASN A 204 11.55 -8.09 -6.57
CA ASN A 204 11.37 -6.71 -6.98
C ASN A 204 10.90 -6.62 -8.44
N GLY A 205 10.38 -7.69 -9.02
CA GLY A 205 10.01 -7.78 -10.42
C GLY A 205 8.70 -7.09 -10.78
N TRP A 206 8.49 -6.90 -12.08
CA TRP A 206 7.18 -6.60 -12.64
C TRP A 206 6.45 -7.89 -12.98
N VAL A 207 5.14 -7.91 -12.76
CA VAL A 207 4.26 -9.02 -13.14
C VAL A 207 3.07 -8.48 -13.92
N ASP A 208 2.79 -9.05 -15.08
CA ASP A 208 1.67 -8.61 -15.91
C ASP A 208 0.40 -9.34 -15.51
N VAL A 209 -0.50 -8.59 -14.87
CA VAL A 209 -1.84 -9.09 -14.52
C VAL A 209 -2.85 -8.58 -15.51
N GLN A 210 -3.76 -9.46 -15.92
CA GLN A 210 -5.00 -9.07 -16.59
C GLN A 210 -6.20 -9.64 -15.84
N ALA A 211 -7.24 -8.84 -15.63
CA ALA A 211 -8.43 -9.25 -14.89
C ALA A 211 -9.71 -8.68 -15.50
N ASN A 212 -10.75 -9.52 -15.56
CA ASN A 212 -12.11 -9.10 -15.86
C ASN A 212 -12.87 -8.82 -14.56
N VAL A 213 -13.36 -7.59 -14.42
CA VAL A 213 -14.09 -7.13 -13.23
C VAL A 213 -15.48 -6.66 -13.62
N GLN A 214 -16.48 -7.14 -12.91
CA GLN A 214 -17.88 -6.74 -13.01
C GLN A 214 -18.07 -5.35 -12.40
N ALA A 215 -18.62 -4.42 -13.18
CA ALA A 215 -19.09 -3.11 -12.73
C ALA A 215 -20.55 -2.96 -13.16
N GLY A 216 -21.45 -3.15 -12.19
CA GLY A 216 -22.90 -3.38 -12.38
C GLY A 216 -23.25 -4.31 -13.54
N PRO A 217 -23.87 -3.86 -14.65
CA PRO A 217 -24.24 -4.75 -15.75
C PRO A 217 -23.08 -5.08 -16.71
N ASN A 218 -21.96 -4.34 -16.64
CA ASN A 218 -20.86 -4.44 -17.59
C ASN A 218 -19.67 -5.20 -17.01
N VAL A 219 -18.89 -5.82 -17.88
CA VAL A 219 -17.61 -6.45 -17.55
C VAL A 219 -16.50 -5.63 -18.21
N HIS A 220 -15.50 -5.24 -17.43
CA HIS A 220 -14.33 -4.51 -17.90
C HIS A 220 -13.09 -5.37 -17.78
N THR A 221 -12.27 -5.40 -18.82
CA THR A 221 -10.93 -6.01 -18.80
C THR A 221 -9.91 -4.95 -18.41
N TYR A 222 -9.10 -5.24 -17.41
CA TYR A 222 -8.03 -4.37 -16.94
C TYR A 222 -6.68 -5.05 -17.12
N ASP A 223 -5.72 -4.30 -17.66
CA ASP A 223 -4.30 -4.66 -17.61
C ASP A 223 -3.69 -3.93 -16.40
N ILE A 224 -3.23 -4.69 -15.41
CA ILE A 224 -2.82 -4.22 -14.09
C ILE A 224 -1.38 -4.68 -13.80
N PRO A 225 -0.35 -4.15 -14.47
CA PRO A 225 1.02 -4.49 -14.12
C PRO A 225 1.28 -4.23 -12.63
N LEU A 226 1.73 -5.26 -11.93
CA LEU A 226 2.07 -5.21 -10.52
C LEU A 226 3.57 -5.09 -10.35
N LYS A 227 4.00 -4.16 -9.51
CA LYS A 227 5.37 -4.04 -9.03
C LYS A 227 5.42 -4.45 -7.57
N PHE A 228 6.31 -5.38 -7.23
CA PHE A 228 6.56 -5.80 -5.86
C PHE A 228 7.83 -5.15 -5.30
N GLY A 229 7.86 -4.95 -3.98
CA GLY A 229 9.02 -4.40 -3.29
C GLY A 229 9.11 -2.87 -3.34
N GLU A 230 10.30 -2.32 -3.62
CA GLU A 230 10.53 -0.88 -3.60
C GLU A 230 9.58 -0.10 -4.52
N THR A 231 9.08 1.04 -4.04
CA THR A 231 8.27 1.97 -4.86
C THR A 231 9.06 2.33 -6.11
N PRO A 232 8.48 2.16 -7.32
CA PRO A 232 9.21 2.41 -8.55
C PRO A 232 9.73 3.85 -8.58
N VAL A 233 11.06 3.99 -8.68
CA VAL A 233 11.70 5.27 -9.00
C VAL A 233 11.39 5.54 -10.46
N VAL A 234 10.60 6.56 -10.73
CA VAL A 234 10.32 7.02 -12.09
C VAL A 234 11.64 7.55 -12.66
N GLU A 235 12.30 6.76 -13.52
CA GLU A 235 13.48 7.21 -14.25
C GLU A 235 13.07 8.35 -15.19
N ASP A 236 13.72 9.49 -14.99
CA ASP A 236 13.42 10.75 -15.66
C ASP A 236 13.91 10.70 -17.12
N GLU A 237 13.05 10.27 -18.04
CA GLU A 237 13.25 10.44 -19.49
C GLU A 237 12.14 11.31 -20.09
N THR A 238 12.41 12.61 -20.07
CA THR A 238 12.05 13.64 -21.06
C THR A 238 10.57 13.82 -21.47
N GLU A 239 9.99 14.92 -20.94
CA GLU A 239 9.00 15.84 -21.54
C GLU A 239 7.50 15.47 -21.72
N ASP A 240 6.99 14.37 -21.16
CA ASP A 240 5.53 14.19 -20.97
C ASP A 240 5.18 13.77 -19.52
N ALA A 241 5.74 14.48 -18.54
CA ALA A 241 5.53 14.19 -17.12
C ALA A 241 4.10 14.60 -16.67
N LEU A 242 3.31 13.63 -16.20
CA LEU A 242 2.06 13.90 -15.47
C LEU A 242 2.35 14.80 -14.26
N ARG A 243 1.94 16.06 -14.34
CA ARG A 243 2.14 17.03 -13.26
C ARG A 243 0.88 17.11 -12.42
N LEU A 244 0.95 16.67 -11.17
CA LEU A 244 -0.16 16.84 -10.22
C LEU A 244 -0.21 18.30 -9.73
N MET A 245 -1.42 18.85 -9.69
CA MET A 245 -1.69 20.17 -9.11
C MET A 245 -2.87 20.13 -8.17
N THR A 246 -2.81 20.96 -7.13
CA THR A 246 -4.02 21.30 -6.36
C THR A 246 -4.68 22.53 -6.97
N PHE A 247 -5.91 22.84 -6.56
CA PHE A 247 -6.59 24.04 -7.05
C PHE A 247 -7.62 24.55 -6.06
N ASP A 248 -7.95 25.83 -6.15
CA ASP A 248 -9.13 26.42 -5.52
C ASP A 248 -10.22 26.68 -6.55
N VAL A 249 -11.48 26.71 -6.09
CA VAL A 249 -12.61 27.20 -6.89
C VAL A 249 -13.08 28.50 -6.26
N LEU A 250 -12.98 29.60 -7.01
CA LEU A 250 -13.35 30.94 -6.56
C LEU A 250 -14.59 31.45 -7.31
N LYS A 251 -15.31 32.40 -6.71
CA LYS A 251 -16.31 33.22 -7.41
C LYS A 251 -15.62 34.39 -8.11
N GLU A 252 -16.34 35.11 -8.97
CA GLU A 252 -15.82 36.31 -9.67
C GLU A 252 -15.32 37.41 -8.71
N ASP A 253 -15.79 37.45 -7.45
CA ASP A 253 -15.31 38.37 -6.42
C ASP A 253 -14.06 37.88 -5.67
N GLY A 254 -13.49 36.74 -6.07
CA GLY A 254 -12.32 36.11 -5.46
C GLY A 254 -12.60 35.29 -4.19
N THR A 255 -13.85 35.20 -3.74
CA THR A 255 -14.19 34.41 -2.54
C THR A 255 -14.28 32.91 -2.85
N PRO A 256 -13.93 32.01 -1.91
CA PRO A 256 -14.05 30.56 -2.13
C PRO A 256 -15.49 30.12 -2.45
N SER A 257 -15.60 29.18 -3.37
CA SER A 257 -16.86 28.58 -3.79
C SER A 257 -17.05 27.19 -3.17
N GLY A 258 -18.26 26.93 -2.68
CA GLY A 258 -18.66 25.60 -2.22
C GLY A 258 -18.68 24.54 -3.32
N ALA A 259 -18.56 24.94 -4.59
CA ALA A 259 -18.46 24.03 -5.73
C ALA A 259 -17.23 23.11 -5.67
N LYS A 260 -16.15 23.53 -4.99
CA LYS A 260 -14.90 22.76 -4.84
C LYS A 260 -15.13 21.30 -4.42
N ARG A 261 -16.10 21.03 -3.55
CA ARG A 261 -16.41 19.68 -3.04
C ARG A 261 -16.88 18.68 -4.09
N HIS A 262 -17.26 19.15 -5.28
CA HIS A 262 -17.76 18.32 -6.38
C HIS A 262 -16.66 17.90 -7.36
N PHE A 263 -15.43 18.34 -7.15
CA PHE A 263 -14.29 18.01 -7.98
C PHE A 263 -13.24 17.24 -7.17
N GLY A 264 -12.57 16.28 -7.81
CA GLY A 264 -11.42 15.58 -7.26
C GLY A 264 -10.19 16.49 -7.18
N ASP A 265 -9.37 16.28 -6.16
CA ASP A 265 -8.15 17.05 -5.86
C ASP A 265 -7.11 16.07 -5.30
N PRO A 266 -5.90 15.95 -5.88
CA PRO A 266 -5.31 16.77 -6.96
C PRO A 266 -5.91 16.51 -8.35
N VAL A 267 -5.68 17.46 -9.26
CA VAL A 267 -5.87 17.27 -10.71
C VAL A 267 -4.58 16.81 -11.36
N THR A 268 -4.71 16.22 -12.53
CA THR A 268 -3.58 15.84 -13.38
C THR A 268 -3.45 16.83 -14.52
N VAL A 269 -2.24 17.36 -14.73
CA VAL A 269 -1.89 18.20 -15.87
C VAL A 269 -1.13 17.36 -16.88
N VAL A 270 -1.55 17.44 -18.13
CA VAL A 270 -0.97 16.73 -19.27
C VAL A 270 -0.61 17.77 -20.34
N GLU A 271 0.62 17.74 -20.83
CA GLU A 271 1.02 18.53 -22.01
C GLU A 271 0.96 17.63 -23.24
N ARG A 272 0.31 18.09 -24.32
CA ARG A 272 0.25 17.39 -25.61
C ARG A 272 0.28 18.40 -26.74
N ASP A 273 1.17 18.20 -27.72
CA ASP A 273 1.30 19.08 -28.90
C ASP A 273 1.49 20.57 -28.54
N GLY A 274 2.20 20.87 -27.44
CA GLY A 274 2.42 22.23 -26.94
C GLY A 274 1.18 22.89 -26.32
N LYS A 275 0.15 22.11 -25.98
CA LYS A 275 -1.06 22.54 -25.29
C LYS A 275 -1.17 21.89 -23.92
N THR A 276 -1.73 22.62 -22.97
CA THR A 276 -1.92 22.15 -21.60
C THR A 276 -3.36 21.67 -21.41
N TYR A 277 -3.52 20.45 -20.92
CA TYR A 277 -4.79 19.83 -20.58
C TYR A 277 -4.84 19.52 -19.09
N VAL A 278 -6.01 19.70 -18.50
CA VAL A 278 -6.29 19.32 -17.11
C VAL A 278 -7.31 18.19 -17.13
N GLN A 279 -6.96 17.09 -16.46
CA GLN A 279 -7.84 15.97 -16.18
C GLN A 279 -8.32 16.04 -14.72
N MET A 280 -9.63 15.92 -14.52
CA MET A 280 -10.29 16.19 -13.26
C MET A 280 -11.42 15.18 -13.00
N ASP A 281 -11.38 14.55 -11.84
CA ASP A 281 -12.49 13.72 -11.35
C ASP A 281 -13.66 14.62 -10.89
N MET A 282 -14.89 14.14 -11.05
CA MET A 282 -16.12 14.85 -10.75
C MET A 282 -17.09 13.94 -10.01
N LYS A 283 -17.86 14.54 -9.10
CA LYS A 283 -18.91 13.87 -8.32
C LYS A 283 -20.30 14.31 -8.77
N ASN A 284 -21.25 13.41 -8.56
CA ASN A 284 -22.64 13.56 -8.96
C ASN A 284 -22.80 13.89 -10.45
N GLU A 285 -22.09 13.16 -11.33
CA GLU A 285 -22.04 13.40 -12.79
C GLU A 285 -23.45 13.55 -13.41
N GLN A 286 -24.44 12.80 -12.91
CA GLN A 286 -25.83 12.80 -13.37
C GLN A 286 -26.52 14.16 -13.29
N PHE A 287 -26.04 15.07 -12.43
CA PHE A 287 -26.61 16.41 -12.32
C PHE A 287 -25.93 17.45 -13.23
N TRP A 288 -24.81 17.12 -13.87
CA TRP A 288 -24.07 18.07 -14.72
C TRP A 288 -24.67 18.10 -16.13
N GLN A 289 -25.29 19.23 -16.48
CA GLN A 289 -25.89 19.47 -17.79
C GLN A 289 -25.06 20.41 -18.67
N GLY A 290 -24.01 21.00 -18.12
CA GLY A 290 -23.00 21.74 -18.87
C GLY A 290 -21.82 22.10 -17.99
N PHE A 291 -20.62 21.93 -18.51
CA PHE A 291 -19.38 22.36 -17.89
C PHE A 291 -18.45 22.86 -19.00
N ARG A 292 -18.24 24.17 -19.02
CA ARG A 292 -17.38 24.83 -19.99
C ARG A 292 -16.21 25.51 -19.30
N VAL A 293 -15.06 25.46 -19.95
CA VAL A 293 -13.81 26.04 -19.45
C VAL A 293 -13.26 26.99 -20.51
N TRP A 294 -12.73 28.12 -20.08
CA TRP A 294 -12.01 29.05 -20.95
C TRP A 294 -10.64 28.48 -21.32
N ASN A 295 -10.39 28.29 -22.61
CA ASN A 295 -9.11 27.76 -23.11
C ASN A 295 -8.13 28.84 -23.60
N GLY A 296 -8.38 30.13 -23.29
CA GLY A 296 -7.61 31.27 -23.82
C GLY A 296 -8.24 31.94 -25.05
N VAL A 297 -9.14 31.26 -25.74
CA VAL A 297 -9.77 31.74 -26.98
C VAL A 297 -11.29 31.77 -26.87
N GLU A 298 -11.89 30.72 -26.32
CA GLU A 298 -13.33 30.59 -26.17
C GLU A 298 -13.72 29.73 -24.95
N MET A 299 -15.01 29.77 -24.58
CA MET A 299 -15.59 28.83 -23.62
C MET A 299 -15.89 27.51 -24.34
N LYS A 300 -15.15 26.47 -24.01
CA LYS A 300 -15.28 25.14 -24.62
C LYS A 300 -15.86 24.14 -23.62
N GLU A 301 -16.78 23.29 -24.09
CA GLU A 301 -17.30 22.19 -23.27
C GLU A 301 -16.18 21.21 -22.94
N VAL A 302 -16.15 20.73 -21.69
CA VAL A 302 -15.20 19.71 -21.27
C VAL A 302 -15.45 18.39 -22.01
N THR A 303 -14.38 17.65 -22.25
CA THR A 303 -14.47 16.31 -22.83
C THR A 303 -14.61 15.31 -21.69
N TRP A 304 -15.66 14.51 -21.68
CA TRP A 304 -15.78 13.42 -20.72
C TRP A 304 -14.86 12.28 -21.16
N LEU A 305 -13.90 11.94 -20.30
CA LEU A 305 -13.06 10.76 -20.45
C LEU A 305 -13.80 9.53 -19.92
N GLU A 306 -14.48 9.68 -18.78
CA GLU A 306 -15.19 8.60 -18.09
C GLU A 306 -16.50 9.11 -17.48
N ARG A 307 -17.54 8.29 -17.47
CA ARG A 307 -18.78 8.50 -16.72
C ARG A 307 -19.23 7.19 -16.09
N ASP A 308 -19.39 7.20 -14.78
CA ASP A 308 -19.88 6.07 -14.01
C ASP A 308 -21.23 6.44 -13.41
N SER A 309 -22.29 5.90 -14.02
CA SER A 309 -23.67 6.16 -13.59
C SER A 309 -24.05 5.46 -12.27
N GLU A 310 -23.26 4.50 -11.78
CA GLU A 310 -23.52 3.76 -10.55
C GLU A 310 -22.93 4.45 -9.34
N THR A 311 -21.65 4.84 -9.44
CA THR A 311 -21.00 5.61 -8.38
C THR A 311 -21.34 7.09 -8.47
N HIS A 312 -21.96 7.52 -9.57
CA HIS A 312 -22.24 8.91 -9.88
C HIS A 312 -20.98 9.76 -9.96
N GLU A 313 -19.86 9.16 -10.34
CA GLU A 313 -18.57 9.82 -10.54
C GLU A 313 -18.24 9.88 -12.04
N GLY A 314 -17.31 10.74 -12.42
CA GLY A 314 -16.80 10.77 -13.78
C GLY A 314 -15.49 11.53 -13.86
N ARG A 315 -14.86 11.50 -15.02
CA ARG A 315 -13.61 12.20 -15.29
C ARG A 315 -13.74 13.01 -16.55
N VAL A 316 -13.30 14.27 -16.47
CA VAL A 316 -13.29 15.18 -17.60
C VAL A 316 -11.89 15.66 -17.91
N GLU A 317 -11.69 16.08 -19.15
CA GLU A 317 -10.50 16.71 -19.65
C GLU A 317 -10.86 18.02 -20.35
N PHE A 318 -10.05 19.05 -20.11
CA PHE A 318 -10.19 20.33 -20.78
C PHE A 318 -8.85 21.02 -21.01
N GLU A 319 -8.77 21.78 -22.09
CA GLU A 319 -7.61 22.58 -22.46
C GLU A 319 -7.62 23.89 -21.66
N VAL A 320 -6.46 24.32 -21.16
CA VAL A 320 -6.25 25.61 -20.51
C VAL A 320 -5.10 26.37 -21.19
N ALA A 321 -5.19 27.70 -21.23
CA ALA A 321 -4.13 28.53 -21.79
C ALA A 321 -2.96 28.73 -20.83
N SER A 322 -3.24 28.76 -19.53
CA SER A 322 -2.25 28.97 -18.47
C SER A 322 -2.75 28.33 -17.19
N LEU A 323 -1.82 27.76 -16.41
CA LEU A 323 -2.06 27.27 -15.05
C LEU A 323 -1.64 28.29 -13.98
N GLU A 324 -1.00 29.40 -14.39
CA GLU A 324 -0.54 30.47 -13.50
C GLU A 324 -1.60 31.55 -13.29
N GLU A 325 -2.58 31.63 -14.19
CA GLU A 325 -3.69 32.58 -14.15
C GLU A 325 -5.01 31.88 -13.77
N PRO A 326 -5.96 32.58 -13.11
CA PRO A 326 -7.29 32.03 -12.88
C PRO A 326 -7.98 31.65 -14.19
N VAL A 327 -8.53 30.44 -14.24
CA VAL A 327 -9.24 29.91 -15.41
C VAL A 327 -10.75 30.01 -15.21
N ASP A 328 -11.41 30.80 -16.03
CA ASP A 328 -12.86 30.98 -15.97
C ASP A 328 -13.62 29.70 -16.37
N ILE A 329 -14.66 29.38 -15.61
CA ILE A 329 -15.54 28.24 -15.86
C ILE A 329 -17.02 28.62 -15.74
N ASP A 330 -17.83 28.00 -16.60
CA ASP A 330 -19.28 28.05 -16.57
C ASP A 330 -19.82 26.66 -16.22
N ILE A 331 -20.60 26.59 -15.14
CA ILE A 331 -21.23 25.35 -14.66
C ILE A 331 -22.75 25.46 -14.78
N HIS A 332 -23.37 24.41 -15.30
CA HIS A 332 -24.82 24.24 -15.38
C HIS A 332 -25.21 22.88 -14.79
N ILE A 333 -25.90 22.91 -13.65
CA ILE A 333 -26.34 21.72 -12.91
C ILE A 333 -27.86 21.70 -12.84
N VAL A 334 -28.46 20.54 -13.05
CA VAL A 334 -29.89 20.29 -12.87
C VAL A 334 -30.06 19.11 -11.91
N LEU A 335 -30.70 19.36 -10.77
CA LEU A 335 -31.00 18.30 -9.80
C LEU A 335 -32.27 17.58 -10.23
N THR A 336 -32.18 16.26 -10.40
CA THR A 336 -33.31 15.41 -10.77
C THR A 336 -33.43 14.21 -9.83
N GLY A 337 -34.64 13.78 -9.49
CA GLY A 337 -34.88 12.63 -8.62
C GLY A 337 -34.76 12.91 -7.11
N ILE A 338 -34.64 14.17 -6.70
CA ILE A 338 -34.69 14.60 -5.29
C ILE A 338 -36.08 15.21 -5.03
N PRO A 339 -36.97 14.57 -4.25
CA PRO A 339 -38.39 14.94 -4.16
C PRO A 339 -38.71 16.41 -3.81
N GLU A 340 -37.76 17.14 -3.20
CA GLU A 340 -37.91 18.55 -2.80
C GLU A 340 -37.13 19.54 -3.70
N MET A 341 -36.25 19.05 -4.56
CA MET A 341 -35.35 19.85 -5.40
C MET A 341 -35.38 19.40 -6.87
N ASP A 342 -36.36 18.57 -7.24
CA ASP A 342 -36.50 18.02 -8.59
C ASP A 342 -36.76 19.14 -9.60
N GLY A 343 -35.90 19.23 -10.61
CA GLY A 343 -35.91 20.31 -11.59
C GLY A 343 -35.20 21.59 -11.13
N TYR A 344 -34.51 21.60 -9.98
CA TYR A 344 -33.71 22.76 -9.57
C TYR A 344 -32.53 22.97 -10.53
N VAL A 345 -32.40 24.19 -11.04
CA VAL A 345 -31.34 24.57 -12.00
C VAL A 345 -30.39 25.55 -11.34
N GLN A 346 -29.10 25.21 -11.34
CA GLN A 346 -28.03 26.11 -10.92
C GLN A 346 -27.12 26.44 -12.10
N LYS A 347 -26.89 27.74 -12.33
CA LYS A 347 -25.86 28.25 -13.25
C LYS A 347 -24.88 29.09 -12.47
N SER A 348 -23.59 28.78 -12.59
CA SER A 348 -22.53 29.49 -11.86
C SER A 348 -21.39 29.85 -12.80
N LYS A 349 -20.84 31.05 -12.61
CA LYS A 349 -19.56 31.48 -13.19
C LYS A 349 -18.53 31.49 -12.08
N LEU A 350 -17.46 30.74 -12.24
CA LEU A 350 -16.44 30.53 -11.22
C LEU A 350 -15.05 30.57 -11.87
N GLN A 351 -14.01 30.47 -11.05
CA GLN A 351 -12.62 30.42 -11.49
C GLN A 351 -11.90 29.25 -10.83
N PHE A 352 -11.14 28.49 -11.61
CA PHE A 352 -10.11 27.61 -11.07
C PHE A 352 -8.81 28.38 -10.86
N VAL A 353 -8.17 28.19 -9.71
CA VAL A 353 -6.83 28.71 -9.43
C VAL A 353 -5.93 27.53 -9.10
N PHE A 354 -5.09 27.12 -10.04
CA PHE A 354 -4.20 25.98 -9.87
C PHE A 354 -2.96 26.35 -9.06
N LYS A 355 -2.45 25.37 -8.30
CA LYS A 355 -1.27 25.51 -7.45
C LYS A 355 -0.38 24.29 -7.62
N ALA A 356 0.89 24.54 -7.88
CA ALA A 356 1.91 23.50 -7.87
C ALA A 356 1.98 22.83 -6.49
N ILE A 357 2.22 21.51 -6.49
CA ILE A 357 2.50 20.77 -5.27
C ILE A 357 4.02 20.85 -5.07
N ASP A 358 4.47 21.83 -4.28
CA ASP A 358 5.87 21.91 -3.87
C ASP A 358 6.11 20.85 -2.78
N THR A 359 6.73 19.73 -3.14
CA THR A 359 7.47 18.78 -2.27
C THR A 359 6.91 18.48 -0.85
N PHE A 360 6.37 17.26 -0.69
CA PHE A 360 6.56 16.33 0.45
C PHE A 360 6.43 16.79 1.92
N ALA A 361 5.81 17.94 2.21
CA ALA A 361 5.43 18.31 3.57
C ALA A 361 3.97 18.75 3.61
N HIS A 362 3.14 18.01 4.34
CA HIS A 362 1.72 18.27 4.62
C HIS A 362 0.68 17.70 3.64
N LEU A 363 0.62 16.37 3.55
CA LEU A 363 -0.67 15.69 3.52
C LEU A 363 -1.00 15.27 4.96
N PRO A 364 -2.13 15.67 5.56
CA PRO A 364 -2.54 15.12 6.84
C PRO A 364 -2.81 13.62 6.66
N ALA A 365 -2.28 12.81 7.58
CA ALA A 365 -2.56 11.37 7.64
C ALA A 365 -4.06 11.13 7.51
N ALA A 366 -4.44 10.18 6.65
CA ALA A 366 -5.80 9.70 6.55
C ALA A 366 -6.26 9.33 7.96
N LYS A 367 -7.28 10.03 8.47
CA LYS A 367 -7.94 9.65 9.72
C LYS A 367 -8.58 8.29 9.50
N GLY A 368 -7.89 7.25 9.97
CA GLY A 368 -8.48 5.95 10.22
C GLY A 368 -9.66 6.13 11.16
N THR A 369 -10.80 5.64 10.72
CA THR A 369 -12.03 5.53 11.50
C THR A 369 -11.76 4.57 12.67
N VAL A 370 -11.62 5.12 13.88
CA VAL A 370 -11.90 4.35 15.10
C VAL A 370 -13.31 4.71 15.52
N ALA A 371 -14.22 3.76 15.41
CA ALA A 371 -15.53 3.84 16.03
C ALA A 371 -15.42 3.27 17.45
N SER A 372 -15.82 4.06 18.45
CA SER A 372 -16.56 3.53 19.60
C SER A 372 -17.33 4.65 20.29
N GLU A 373 -18.65 4.59 20.09
CA GLU A 373 -19.71 4.65 21.11
C GLU A 373 -20.03 5.94 21.90
N ASN A 374 -21.33 6.25 21.81
CA ASN A 374 -22.25 6.76 22.85
C ASN A 374 -22.20 8.25 23.21
N ALA A 375 -23.18 9.02 22.71
CA ALA A 375 -24.39 9.32 23.51
C ALA A 375 -25.36 10.25 22.76
N GLU A 376 -26.61 9.86 22.82
CA GLU A 376 -27.84 10.51 22.37
C GLU A 376 -28.00 11.97 22.83
N THR A 377 -28.47 12.88 21.98
CA THR A 377 -29.88 13.32 21.88
C THR A 377 -30.02 14.64 21.11
N PHE A 378 -31.05 14.70 20.27
CA PHE A 378 -31.57 15.86 19.57
C PHE A 378 -32.34 16.81 20.49
N THR A 379 -32.21 18.13 20.31
CA THR A 379 -33.27 19.18 20.32
C THR A 379 -32.57 20.55 20.25
N SER A 380 -32.62 21.33 19.18
CA SER A 380 -33.71 22.12 18.55
C SER A 380 -33.43 23.62 18.67
N PHE A 381 -33.37 24.29 17.52
CA PHE A 381 -33.68 25.69 17.18
C PHE A 381 -33.81 26.77 18.28
N GLY A 382 -33.22 27.94 18.00
CA GLY A 382 -33.95 29.20 18.20
C GLY A 382 -33.20 30.40 18.76
N SER A 383 -32.83 31.30 17.85
CA SER A 383 -32.98 32.77 17.92
C SER A 383 -32.20 33.65 18.92
N VAL A 384 -31.41 34.56 18.32
CA VAL A 384 -31.49 36.04 18.36
C VAL A 384 -31.27 36.80 19.68
N GLN A 385 -30.39 37.80 19.56
CA GLN A 385 -30.28 39.10 20.26
C GLN A 385 -29.59 39.24 21.63
N SER A 386 -28.51 40.02 21.58
CA SER A 386 -28.35 41.33 22.26
C SER A 386 -28.09 41.39 23.77
N ALA A 387 -26.92 41.98 24.04
CA ALA A 387 -26.62 43.02 25.03
C ALA A 387 -26.21 42.65 26.46
N ALA A 388 -25.28 43.51 26.90
CA ALA A 388 -24.96 43.94 28.26
C ALA A 388 -23.99 43.08 29.08
N THR A 389 -22.72 43.52 29.04
CA THR A 389 -21.95 44.06 30.17
C THR A 389 -22.32 43.56 31.58
N ILE A 390 -21.32 43.07 32.33
CA ILE A 390 -20.77 43.69 33.56
C ILE A 390 -19.62 42.81 34.11
N THR A 391 -18.45 43.44 34.20
CA THR A 391 -17.41 43.46 35.26
C THR A 391 -17.60 42.48 36.45
N TYR A 392 -16.59 41.77 36.97
CA TYR A 392 -15.19 42.09 37.27
C TYR A 392 -14.32 40.83 37.15
#